data_AF-A0AAQ0QL93-F1
#
_entry.id   AF-A0AAQ0QL93-F1
#
_cell.length_a   1.000
_cell.length_b   1.000
_cell.length_c   1.000
_cell.angle_alpha   90.00
_cell.angle_beta   90.00
_cell.angle_gamma   90.00
#
_symmetry.space_group_name_H-M   'P 1'
#
loop_
_entity.id
_entity.type
_entity.pdbx_description
1 polymer ?
#
loop_
_entity_poly.entity_id
_entity_poly.type
_entity_poly.pdbx_seq_one_letter_code
_entity_poly.pdbx_strand_id
1 'polypeptide(L)'
;MKKDLYHIKQLLSLYHSGMTTLAQEHELMEFFAVTPESALPDDMKADRRMMVLLAADGVCRVPAGLDAQLSAHIDMLERREHRGRRGRRLMAIASVAASVAILLTATVFVVKDSSSSVYELTDPQEAQDETQRALLLVSECLNKADRKAEETDMLLERLGFDMSMFEDDSMEYDDSLMTGDDGIVPVFSDTIGV
;
A
#
# COMPACT_ATOMS: atom_id res chain seq x y z
N MET A 1 -3.33 -60.78 -38.61
CA MET A 1 -4.25 -59.63 -38.58
C MET A 1 -4.92 -59.40 -37.22
N LYS A 2 -5.75 -60.31 -36.65
CA LYS A 2 -6.39 -60.03 -35.33
C LYS A 2 -5.41 -60.01 -34.15
N LYS A 3 -4.37 -60.85 -34.16
CA LYS A 3 -3.31 -60.84 -33.12
C LYS A 3 -2.51 -59.55 -33.14
N ASP A 4 -2.18 -59.06 -34.33
CA ASP A 4 -1.43 -57.82 -34.53
C ASP A 4 -2.22 -56.62 -33.99
N LEU A 5 -3.53 -56.58 -34.22
CA LEU A 5 -4.37 -55.48 -33.70
C LEU A 5 -4.44 -55.45 -32.17
N TYR A 6 -4.51 -56.61 -31.50
CA TYR A 6 -4.49 -56.65 -30.03
C TYR A 6 -3.15 -56.17 -29.46
N HIS A 7 -2.05 -56.55 -30.11
CA HIS A 7 -0.72 -56.08 -29.74
C HIS A 7 -0.60 -54.55 -29.89
N ILE A 8 -1.04 -54.00 -31.02
CA ILE A 8 -1.02 -52.54 -31.24
C ILE A 8 -1.89 -51.80 -30.21
N LYS A 9 -3.06 -52.35 -29.83
CA LYS A 9 -3.89 -51.76 -28.76
C LYS A 9 -3.18 -51.75 -27.40
N GLN A 10 -2.46 -52.82 -27.08
CA GLN A 10 -1.65 -52.86 -25.87
C GLN A 10 -0.52 -51.83 -25.93
N LEU A 11 0.14 -51.69 -27.08
CA LEU A 11 1.16 -50.68 -27.33
C LEU A 11 0.60 -49.26 -27.17
N LEU A 12 -0.59 -48.98 -27.69
CA LEU A 12 -1.27 -47.69 -27.49
C LEU A 12 -1.53 -47.41 -26.02
N SER A 13 -1.99 -48.40 -25.25
CA SER A 13 -2.18 -48.22 -23.80
C SER A 13 -0.87 -47.90 -23.09
N LEU A 14 0.25 -48.50 -23.52
CA LEU A 14 1.57 -48.19 -22.99
C LEU A 14 2.04 -46.80 -23.42
N TYR A 15 1.75 -46.40 -24.66
CA TYR A 15 2.07 -45.08 -25.19
C TYR A 15 1.34 -43.99 -24.40
N HIS A 16 0.03 -44.15 -24.16
CA HIS A 16 -0.75 -43.21 -23.35
C HIS A 16 -0.31 -43.14 -21.89
N SER A 17 0.32 -44.19 -21.36
CA SER A 17 0.91 -44.20 -20.01
C SER A 17 2.37 -43.74 -19.99
N GLY A 18 2.95 -43.41 -21.15
CA GLY A 18 4.35 -42.97 -21.27
C GLY A 18 5.38 -44.05 -20.94
N MET A 19 5.00 -45.33 -21.05
CA MET A 19 5.85 -46.48 -20.72
C MET A 19 6.41 -47.21 -21.96
N THR A 20 6.32 -46.58 -23.14
CA THR A 20 6.88 -47.11 -24.38
C THR A 20 8.37 -46.87 -24.52
N THR A 21 9.02 -47.75 -25.27
CA THR A 21 10.40 -47.57 -25.74
C THR A 21 10.40 -47.01 -27.17
N LEU A 22 11.52 -46.41 -27.60
CA LEU A 22 11.67 -45.85 -28.94
C LEU A 22 11.37 -46.87 -30.06
N ALA A 23 11.78 -48.13 -29.88
CA ALA A 23 11.52 -49.20 -30.84
C ALA A 23 10.02 -49.52 -30.97
N GLN A 24 9.28 -49.51 -29.86
CA GLN A 24 7.84 -49.72 -29.84
C GLN A 24 7.09 -48.54 -30.47
N GLU A 25 7.54 -47.31 -30.23
CA GLU A 25 6.96 -46.12 -30.88
C GLU A 25 7.17 -46.15 -32.40
N HIS A 26 8.35 -46.58 -32.85
CA HIS A 26 8.63 -46.75 -34.27
C HIS A 26 7.70 -47.82 -34.91
N GLU A 27 7.53 -48.96 -34.24
CA GLU A 27 6.59 -50.01 -34.68
C GLU A 27 5.15 -49.47 -34.79
N LEU A 28 4.73 -48.65 -33.83
CA LEU A 28 3.42 -48.02 -33.83
C LEU A 28 3.24 -47.06 -35.02
N MET A 29 4.26 -46.24 -35.29
CA MET A 29 4.28 -45.30 -36.41
C MET A 29 4.25 -46.04 -37.76
N GLU A 30 5.05 -47.10 -37.92
CA GLU A 30 5.06 -47.93 -39.14
C GLU A 30 3.70 -48.60 -39.38
N PHE A 31 3.09 -49.16 -38.33
CA PHE A 31 1.78 -49.79 -38.43
C PHE A 31 0.70 -48.81 -38.93
N PHE A 32 0.66 -47.60 -38.36
CA PHE A 32 -0.31 -46.58 -38.75
C PHE A 32 -0.01 -45.90 -40.10
N ALA A 33 1.25 -45.92 -40.54
CA ALA A 33 1.65 -45.43 -41.86
C ALA A 33 1.13 -46.36 -42.98
N VAL A 34 1.21 -47.68 -42.79
CA VAL A 34 0.78 -48.67 -43.79
C VAL A 34 -0.73 -48.93 -43.74
N THR A 35 -1.35 -48.81 -42.55
CA THR A 35 -2.77 -49.19 -42.37
C THR A 35 -3.72 -48.03 -42.68
N PRO A 36 -4.65 -48.16 -43.64
CA PRO A 36 -5.63 -47.12 -43.96
C PRO A 36 -6.74 -47.06 -42.91
N GLU A 37 -7.27 -45.86 -42.65
CA GLU A 37 -8.26 -45.59 -41.60
C GLU A 37 -9.53 -46.45 -41.68
N SER A 38 -9.92 -46.90 -42.87
CA SER A 38 -11.07 -47.78 -43.11
C SER A 38 -10.90 -49.18 -42.53
N ALA A 39 -9.67 -49.63 -42.28
CA ALA A 39 -9.37 -50.95 -41.74
C ALA A 39 -9.21 -50.96 -40.21
N LEU A 40 -9.25 -49.78 -39.56
CA LEU A 40 -9.12 -49.66 -38.11
C LEU A 40 -10.48 -49.55 -37.42
N PRO A 41 -10.60 -50.12 -36.20
CA PRO A 41 -11.75 -49.84 -35.35
C PRO A 41 -11.75 -48.37 -34.89
N ASP A 42 -12.94 -47.87 -34.55
CA ASP A 42 -13.18 -46.44 -34.28
C ASP A 42 -12.33 -45.87 -33.16
N ASP A 43 -11.96 -46.70 -32.18
CA ASP A 43 -11.13 -46.31 -31.04
C ASP A 43 -9.70 -45.91 -31.44
N MET A 44 -9.15 -46.50 -32.50
CA MET A 44 -7.76 -46.27 -32.94
C MET A 44 -7.64 -45.21 -34.05
N LYS A 45 -8.75 -44.72 -34.60
CA LYS A 45 -8.73 -43.74 -35.71
C LYS A 45 -8.15 -42.39 -35.28
N ALA A 46 -8.45 -41.97 -34.05
CA ALA A 46 -7.90 -40.74 -33.47
C ALA A 46 -6.38 -40.85 -33.29
N ASP A 47 -5.92 -41.97 -32.72
CA ASP A 47 -4.49 -42.23 -32.51
C ASP A 47 -3.73 -42.32 -33.82
N ARG A 48 -4.29 -42.99 -34.84
CA ARG A 48 -3.72 -43.00 -36.19
C ARG A 48 -3.48 -41.59 -36.70
N ARG A 49 -4.47 -40.70 -36.63
CA ARG A 49 -4.34 -39.33 -37.16
C ARG A 49 -3.22 -38.57 -36.46
N MET A 50 -3.12 -38.71 -35.13
CA MET A 50 -2.04 -38.13 -34.35
C MET A 50 -0.68 -38.70 -34.74
N MET A 51 -0.55 -40.03 -34.79
CA MET A 51 0.71 -40.72 -35.10
C MET A 51 1.19 -40.44 -36.52
N VAL A 52 0.28 -40.40 -37.50
CA VAL A 52 0.61 -40.03 -38.88
C VAL A 52 1.05 -38.56 -38.97
N LEU A 53 0.45 -37.66 -38.18
CA LEU A 53 0.89 -36.27 -38.11
C LEU A 53 2.27 -36.12 -37.45
N LEU A 54 2.54 -36.93 -36.42
CA LEU A 54 3.84 -36.96 -35.74
C LEU A 54 4.95 -37.57 -36.62
N ALA A 55 4.61 -38.61 -37.39
CA ALA A 55 5.52 -39.28 -38.32
C ALA A 55 5.72 -38.49 -39.62
N ALA A 56 4.78 -37.61 -39.96
CA ALA A 56 5.02 -36.62 -40.99
C ALA A 56 6.13 -35.70 -40.46
N ASP A 57 7.31 -35.78 -41.08
CA ASP A 57 8.44 -34.86 -40.96
C ASP A 57 8.06 -33.43 -41.44
N GLY A 58 6.94 -32.94 -40.96
CA GLY A 58 6.55 -31.56 -41.07
C GLY A 58 7.52 -30.78 -40.21
N VAL A 59 8.49 -30.14 -40.86
CA VAL A 59 9.25 -29.05 -40.26
C VAL A 59 8.22 -28.04 -39.76
N CYS A 60 7.87 -28.15 -38.49
CA CYS A 60 7.04 -27.17 -37.81
C CYS A 60 7.75 -25.84 -37.99
N ARG A 61 7.19 -24.98 -38.84
CA ARG A 61 7.75 -23.66 -39.11
C ARG A 61 7.62 -22.87 -37.83
N VAL A 62 8.71 -22.83 -37.06
CA VAL A 62 8.80 -22.03 -35.86
C VAL A 62 8.60 -20.57 -36.28
N PRO A 63 7.61 -19.86 -35.71
CA PRO A 63 7.38 -18.47 -36.05
C PRO A 63 8.61 -17.64 -35.71
N ALA A 64 8.96 -16.70 -36.59
CA ALA A 64 10.10 -15.83 -36.39
C ALA A 64 9.94 -15.04 -35.08
N GLY A 65 10.98 -15.03 -34.24
CA GLY A 65 10.99 -14.31 -32.97
C GLY A 65 10.45 -15.08 -31.75
N LEU A 66 10.06 -16.36 -31.90
CA LEU A 66 9.66 -17.20 -30.76
C LEU A 66 10.77 -17.28 -29.69
N ASP A 67 12.02 -17.43 -30.11
CA ASP A 67 13.18 -17.52 -29.22
C ASP A 67 13.36 -16.25 -28.37
N ALA A 68 13.24 -15.08 -29.02
CA ALA A 68 13.28 -13.80 -28.34
C ALA A 68 12.09 -13.60 -27.37
N GLN A 69 10.89 -14.05 -27.75
CA GLN A 69 9.72 -14.02 -26.86
C GLN A 69 9.90 -14.94 -25.64
N LEU A 70 10.43 -16.15 -25.83
CA LEU A 70 10.72 -17.06 -24.72
C LEU A 70 11.76 -16.47 -23.77
N SER A 71 12.84 -15.92 -24.31
CA SER A 71 13.89 -15.29 -23.51
C SER A 71 13.35 -14.11 -22.70
N ALA A 72 12.55 -13.23 -23.33
CA ALA A 72 11.89 -12.14 -22.63
C ALA A 72 10.92 -12.63 -21.53
N HIS A 73 10.23 -13.75 -21.76
CA HIS A 73 9.36 -14.36 -20.76
C HIS A 73 10.12 -14.93 -19.58
N ILE A 74 11.26 -15.59 -19.83
CA ILE A 74 12.14 -16.14 -18.79
C ILE A 74 12.67 -15.00 -17.91
N ASP A 75 13.21 -13.95 -18.53
CA ASP A 75 13.73 -12.77 -17.82
C ASP A 75 12.64 -12.10 -16.98
N MET A 76 11.40 -12.03 -17.49
CA MET A 76 10.27 -11.49 -16.75
C MET A 76 9.96 -12.33 -15.50
N LEU A 77 9.96 -13.66 -15.62
CA LEU A 77 9.67 -14.57 -14.52
C LEU A 77 10.75 -14.47 -13.43
N GLU A 78 12.03 -14.43 -13.80
CA GLU A 78 13.14 -14.24 -12.88
C GLU A 78 13.01 -12.92 -12.11
N ARG A 79 12.72 -11.81 -12.81
CA ARG A 79 12.49 -10.49 -12.18
C ARG A 79 11.32 -10.50 -11.20
N ARG A 80 10.23 -11.22 -11.50
CA ARG A 80 9.06 -11.34 -10.61
C ARG A 80 9.42 -12.11 -9.33
N GLU A 81 10.16 -13.20 -9.45
CA GLU A 81 10.59 -13.99 -8.29
C GLU A 81 11.48 -13.18 -7.34
N HIS A 82 12.44 -12.43 -7.90
CA HIS A 82 13.35 -11.61 -7.10
C HIS A 82 12.65 -10.44 -6.39
N ARG A 83 11.67 -9.78 -7.04
CA ARG A 83 10.89 -8.71 -6.38
C ARG A 83 10.05 -9.26 -5.21
N GLY A 84 9.37 -10.39 -5.39
CA GLY A 84 8.57 -11.02 -4.34
C GLY A 84 9.40 -11.42 -3.12
N ARG A 85 10.63 -11.92 -3.34
CA ARG A 85 11.56 -12.28 -2.26
C ARG A 85 12.07 -11.07 -1.48
N ARG A 86 12.39 -9.95 -2.14
CA ARG A 86 12.83 -8.72 -1.46
C ARG A 86 11.71 -8.10 -0.63
N GLY A 87 10.49 -8.00 -1.17
CA GLY A 87 9.33 -7.47 -0.44
C GLY A 87 9.00 -8.29 0.81
N ARG A 88 9.02 -9.62 0.72
CA ARG A 88 8.80 -10.51 1.88
C ARG A 88 9.85 -10.35 2.97
N ARG A 89 11.14 -10.18 2.60
CA ARG A 89 12.22 -9.94 3.58
C ARG A 89 12.07 -8.60 4.29
N LEU A 90 11.69 -7.54 3.57
CA LEU A 90 11.45 -6.23 4.18
C LEU A 90 10.24 -6.24 5.12
N MET A 91 9.15 -6.91 4.73
CA MET A 91 7.97 -7.11 5.59
C MET A 91 8.32 -7.89 6.87
N ALA A 92 9.15 -8.93 6.77
CA ALA A 92 9.60 -9.69 7.94
C ALA A 92 10.47 -8.85 8.90
N ILE A 93 11.36 -8.00 8.38
CA ILE A 93 12.15 -7.09 9.20
C ILE A 93 11.25 -6.03 9.84
N ALA A 94 10.30 -5.47 9.08
CA ALA A 94 9.36 -4.48 9.57
C ALA A 94 8.48 -5.03 10.71
N SER A 95 8.06 -6.29 10.65
CA SER A 95 7.27 -6.91 11.74
C SER A 95 8.05 -7.04 13.04
N VAL A 96 9.36 -7.33 12.96
CA VAL A 96 10.22 -7.41 14.15
C VAL A 96 10.48 -6.01 14.71
N ALA A 97 10.73 -5.02 13.85
CA ALA A 97 10.92 -3.64 14.30
C ALA A 97 9.65 -3.07 14.96
N ALA A 98 8.46 -3.38 14.43
CA ALA A 98 7.19 -2.93 14.98
C ALA A 98 6.92 -3.47 16.39
N SER A 99 7.21 -4.75 16.65
CA SER A 99 7.02 -5.32 17.99
C SER A 99 7.98 -4.71 19.02
N VAL A 100 9.23 -4.47 18.63
CA VAL A 100 10.22 -3.78 19.49
C VAL A 100 9.79 -2.34 19.75
N ALA A 101 9.31 -1.62 18.72
CA ALA A 101 8.82 -0.25 18.88
C ALA A 101 7.63 -0.17 19.85
N ILE A 102 6.66 -1.08 19.73
CA ILE A 102 5.50 -1.13 20.64
C ILE A 102 5.97 -1.35 22.09
N LEU A 103 6.87 -2.31 22.33
CA LEU A 103 7.41 -2.57 23.67
C LEU A 103 8.15 -1.34 24.23
N LEU A 104 8.97 -0.68 23.43
CA LEU A 104 9.68 0.54 23.84
C LEU A 104 8.72 1.69 24.15
N THR A 105 7.69 1.89 23.32
CA THR A 105 6.70 2.93 23.58
C THR A 105 5.89 2.65 24.85
N ALA A 106 5.51 1.39 25.10
CA ALA A 106 4.79 1.00 26.30
C ALA A 106 5.65 1.14 27.55
N THR A 107 6.93 0.76 27.51
CA THR A 107 7.83 0.92 28.66
C THR A 107 8.10 2.39 28.97
N VAL A 108 8.32 3.23 27.96
CA VAL A 108 8.49 4.68 28.14
C VAL A 108 7.21 5.31 28.69
N PHE A 109 6.04 4.91 28.21
CA PHE A 109 4.76 5.43 28.69
C PHE A 109 4.54 5.11 30.18
N VAL A 110 4.73 3.85 30.59
CA VAL A 110 4.59 3.45 32.00
C VAL A 110 5.61 4.14 32.90
N VAL A 111 6.87 4.28 32.46
CA VAL A 111 7.91 4.97 33.23
C VAL A 111 7.60 6.47 33.37
N LYS A 112 7.07 7.09 32.32
CA LYS A 112 6.69 8.51 32.31
C LYS A 112 5.46 8.80 33.18
N ASP A 113 4.48 7.89 33.23
CA ASP A 113 3.36 7.99 34.17
C ASP A 113 3.79 7.76 35.63
N SER A 114 4.87 7.02 35.87
CA SER A 114 5.42 6.78 37.21
C SER A 114 6.32 7.91 37.73
N SER A 115 6.72 8.87 36.90
CA SER A 115 7.31 10.12 37.39
C SER A 115 6.18 11.05 37.82
N SER A 116 5.82 11.02 39.11
CA SER A 116 4.94 12.03 39.71
C SER A 116 5.45 13.41 39.30
N SER A 117 4.61 14.20 38.64
CA SER A 117 5.04 15.54 38.25
C SER A 117 5.33 16.32 39.53
N VAL A 118 6.52 16.89 39.64
CA VAL A 118 6.95 17.72 40.79
C VAL A 118 6.03 18.95 40.98
N TYR A 119 5.11 19.20 40.05
CA TYR A 119 4.16 20.29 40.02
C TYR A 119 2.72 19.88 40.38
N GLU A 120 2.47 18.65 40.85
CA GLU A 120 1.16 18.27 41.39
C GLU A 120 0.92 18.95 42.75
N LEU A 121 0.41 20.17 42.73
CA LEU A 121 -0.15 20.82 43.92
C LEU A 121 -1.40 20.02 44.35
N THR A 122 -1.18 19.10 45.28
CA THR A 122 -2.19 18.12 45.73
C THR A 122 -3.16 18.72 46.77
N ASP A 123 -2.83 19.89 47.33
CA ASP A 123 -3.70 20.61 48.27
C ASP A 123 -4.37 21.82 47.59
N PRO A 124 -5.72 21.86 47.50
CA PRO A 124 -6.46 22.98 46.91
C PRO A 124 -6.27 24.31 47.64
N GLN A 125 -5.80 24.32 48.89
CA GLN A 125 -5.49 25.57 49.60
C GLN A 125 -4.14 26.16 49.18
N GLU A 126 -3.12 25.31 49.00
CA GLU A 126 -1.78 25.76 48.59
C GLU A 126 -1.77 26.28 47.14
N ALA A 127 -2.58 25.67 46.26
CA ALA A 127 -2.77 26.15 44.90
C ALA A 127 -3.36 27.56 44.84
N GLN A 128 -4.27 27.89 45.76
CA GLN A 128 -4.88 29.22 45.82
C GLN A 128 -3.89 30.27 46.32
N ASP A 129 -3.08 29.97 47.34
CA ASP A 129 -2.08 30.91 47.86
C ASP A 129 -1.02 31.23 46.79
N GLU A 130 -0.52 30.21 46.09
CA GLU A 130 0.47 30.41 45.03
C GLU A 130 -0.11 31.18 43.83
N THR A 131 -1.38 30.92 43.49
CA THR A 131 -2.10 31.70 42.47
C THR A 131 -2.26 33.16 42.87
N GLN A 132 -2.61 33.44 44.13
CA GLN A 132 -2.73 34.81 44.63
C GLN A 132 -1.39 35.55 44.58
N ARG A 133 -0.28 34.89 44.94
CA ARG A 133 1.06 35.46 44.82
C ARG A 133 1.43 35.77 43.37
N ALA A 134 1.13 34.86 42.45
CA ALA A 134 1.37 35.07 41.03
C ALA A 134 0.56 36.28 40.50
N LEU A 135 -0.72 36.38 40.86
CA LEU A 135 -1.58 37.50 40.48
C LEU A 135 -1.10 38.83 41.06
N LEU A 136 -0.64 38.84 42.32
CA LEU A 136 -0.05 40.02 42.93
C LEU A 136 1.21 40.47 42.19
N LEU A 137 2.11 39.55 41.85
CA LEU A 137 3.33 39.85 41.11
C LEU A 137 3.03 40.44 39.73
N VAL A 138 2.04 39.87 39.03
CA VAL A 138 1.58 40.39 37.73
C VAL A 138 1.02 41.81 37.91
N SER A 139 0.21 42.05 38.94
CA SER A 139 -0.34 43.39 39.20
C SER A 139 0.74 44.43 39.48
N GLU A 140 1.78 44.07 40.23
CA GLU A 140 2.92 44.95 40.48
C GLU A 140 3.70 45.26 39.21
N CYS A 141 3.91 44.25 38.36
CA CYS A 141 4.60 44.43 37.08
C CYS A 141 3.81 45.36 36.16
N LEU A 142 2.48 45.23 36.10
CA LEU A 142 1.61 46.13 35.33
C LEU A 142 1.66 47.56 35.88
N ASN A 143 1.53 47.74 37.20
CA ASN A 143 1.65 49.07 37.82
C ASN A 143 3.04 49.71 37.65
N LYS A 144 4.10 48.90 37.49
CA LYS A 144 5.45 49.40 37.18
C LYS A 144 5.56 49.76 35.70
N ALA A 145 4.91 49.02 34.81
CA ALA A 145 4.87 49.33 33.38
C ALA A 145 4.09 50.63 33.12
N ASP A 146 2.93 50.80 33.77
CA ASP A 146 2.08 51.99 33.60
C ASP A 146 2.80 53.28 34.00
N ARG A 147 3.47 53.27 35.15
CA ARG A 147 4.32 54.40 35.58
C ARG A 147 5.46 54.71 34.61
N LYS A 148 6.07 53.68 34.04
CA LYS A 148 7.12 53.89 33.03
C LYS A 148 6.55 54.46 31.74
N ALA A 149 5.32 54.09 31.36
CA ALA A 149 4.62 54.67 30.21
C ALA A 149 4.30 56.15 30.44
N GLU A 150 3.76 56.50 31.62
CA GLU A 150 3.53 57.91 31.99
C GLU A 150 4.82 58.73 32.03
N GLU A 151 5.91 58.18 32.59
CA GLU A 151 7.23 58.82 32.57
C GLU A 151 7.73 59.05 31.14
N THR A 152 7.52 58.09 30.23
CA THR A 152 7.89 58.28 28.81
C THR A 152 7.03 59.34 28.14
N ASP A 153 5.73 59.39 28.42
CA ASP A 153 4.83 60.39 27.86
C ASP A 153 5.22 61.81 28.32
N MET A 154 5.52 61.97 29.61
CA MET A 154 6.03 63.23 30.16
C MET A 154 7.40 63.63 29.57
N LEU A 155 8.29 62.67 29.34
CA LEU A 155 9.59 62.94 28.69
C LEU A 155 9.43 63.35 27.23
N LEU A 156 8.50 62.72 26.50
CA LEU A 156 8.18 63.05 25.12
C LEU A 156 7.57 64.44 25.00
N GLU A 157 6.63 64.79 25.87
CA GLU A 157 6.04 66.14 25.94
C GLU A 157 7.11 67.20 26.23
N ARG A 158 8.02 66.92 27.18
CA ARG A 158 9.14 67.81 27.51
C ARG A 158 10.14 68.00 26.36
N LEU A 159 10.30 66.99 25.50
CA LEU A 159 11.16 67.04 24.31
C LEU A 159 10.45 67.68 23.10
N GLY A 160 9.20 68.10 23.24
CA GLY A 160 8.39 68.69 22.16
C GLY A 160 7.98 67.68 21.10
N PHE A 161 7.96 66.39 21.45
CA PHE A 161 7.53 65.31 20.56
C PHE A 161 6.01 65.16 20.69
N ASP A 162 5.27 65.61 19.69
CA ASP A 162 3.82 65.52 19.64
C ASP A 162 3.41 64.14 19.07
N MET A 163 2.90 63.25 19.92
CA MET A 163 2.47 61.90 19.54
C MET A 163 1.15 61.89 18.76
N SER A 164 0.46 63.03 18.61
CA SER A 164 -0.74 63.16 17.76
C SER A 164 -0.47 62.95 16.27
N MET A 165 0.79 62.87 15.84
CA MET A 165 1.15 62.45 14.47
C MET A 165 1.01 60.94 14.21
N PHE A 166 0.82 60.12 15.24
CA PHE A 166 0.67 58.66 15.09
C PHE A 166 -0.74 58.13 15.39
N GLU A 167 -1.65 58.97 15.89
CA GLU A 167 -3.07 58.65 16.01
C GLU A 167 -3.85 59.17 14.79
N ASP A 168 -3.65 58.55 13.63
CA ASP A 168 -4.65 58.55 12.55
C ASP A 168 -4.56 57.25 11.75
N ASP A 169 -5.38 56.28 12.16
CA ASP A 169 -6.09 55.35 11.28
C ASP A 169 -7.01 54.49 12.17
N SER A 170 -8.00 55.15 12.80
CA SER A 170 -9.20 54.43 13.19
C SER A 170 -9.92 54.04 11.89
N MET A 171 -9.67 52.83 11.38
CA MET A 171 -10.51 52.26 10.33
C MET A 171 -11.94 52.18 10.86
N GLU A 172 -12.78 53.08 10.36
CA GLU A 172 -14.22 53.08 10.53
C GLU A 172 -14.77 51.82 9.83
N TYR A 173 -15.09 50.79 10.60
CA TYR A 173 -15.77 49.60 10.08
C TYR A 173 -17.21 49.99 9.75
N ASP A 174 -17.51 50.09 8.47
CA ASP A 174 -18.86 50.29 7.93
C ASP A 174 -19.74 49.07 8.29
N ASP A 175 -20.64 49.26 9.27
CA ASP A 175 -21.54 48.24 9.82
C ASP A 175 -22.80 48.00 8.94
N SER A 176 -22.74 48.34 7.65
CA SER A 176 -23.89 48.29 6.73
C SER A 176 -24.00 47.03 5.86
N LEU A 177 -23.20 45.97 6.10
CA LEU A 177 -23.21 44.76 5.26
C LEU A 177 -23.82 43.51 5.92
N MET A 178 -24.52 43.64 7.04
CA MET A 178 -25.17 42.52 7.72
C MET A 178 -26.70 42.64 7.81
N THR A 179 -27.36 43.09 6.73
CA THR A 179 -28.82 42.92 6.57
C THR A 179 -29.20 42.49 5.14
N GLY A 180 -29.94 41.38 5.05
CA GLY A 180 -30.52 40.82 3.81
C GLY A 180 -29.94 39.42 3.52
N ASP A 181 -30.47 38.36 4.14
CA ASP A 181 -31.58 37.57 3.62
C ASP A 181 -31.28 36.96 2.24
N ASP A 182 -30.68 35.77 2.26
CA ASP A 182 -30.86 34.74 1.23
C ASP A 182 -30.85 33.39 1.96
N GLY A 183 -32.03 32.99 2.43
CA GLY A 183 -32.26 31.64 2.88
C GLY A 183 -32.46 30.64 1.73
N ILE A 184 -32.27 29.37 2.12
CA ILE A 184 -33.00 28.16 1.65
C ILE A 184 -32.47 27.68 0.26
N VAL A 185 -32.06 26.42 -0.03
CA VAL A 185 -32.19 25.05 0.54
C VAL A 185 -31.43 24.06 -0.39
N PRO A 186 -31.63 22.72 -0.35
CA PRO A 186 -30.96 21.69 0.44
C PRO A 186 -30.14 20.74 -0.47
N VAL A 187 -29.41 19.74 0.05
CA VAL A 187 -29.42 18.38 -0.54
C VAL A 187 -29.16 17.37 0.60
N PHE A 188 -30.14 16.50 0.73
CA PHE A 188 -30.30 15.36 1.62
C PHE A 188 -29.40 14.16 1.26
N SER A 189 -29.15 13.32 2.29
CA SER A 189 -29.11 11.84 2.35
C SER A 189 -28.26 11.06 1.35
N ASP A 190 -27.66 9.90 1.62
CA ASP A 190 -27.77 8.86 2.66
C ASP A 190 -26.60 7.90 2.30
N THR A 191 -25.83 7.26 3.18
CA THR A 191 -26.09 5.94 3.81
C THR A 191 -24.73 5.29 4.17
N ILE A 192 -24.84 4.19 4.95
CA ILE A 192 -23.83 3.24 5.48
C ILE A 192 -23.51 3.59 6.94
N GLY A 193 -24.19 3.05 7.96
CA GLY A 193 -24.77 1.72 8.10
C GLY A 193 -23.77 0.82 8.81
N VAL A 194 -23.93 0.67 10.13
CA VAL A 194 -24.15 -0.57 10.92
C VAL A 194 -24.57 -0.14 12.33
#